data_AF-V5W5P7-F1
#
_entry.id   AF-V5W5P7-F1
#
_cell.length_a   1.000
_cell.length_b   1.000
_cell.length_c   1.000
_cell.angle_alpha   90.00
_cell.angle_beta   90.00
_cell.angle_gamma   90.00
#
_symmetry.space_group_name_H-M   'P 1'
#
loop_
_entity.id
_entity.type
_entity.pdbx_description
1 polymer ?
#
loop_
_entity_poly.entity_id
_entity_poly.type
_entity_poly.pdbx_seq_one_letter_code
_entity_poly.pdbx_strand_id
1 'polypeptide(L)'
;MTIFNGNISSIYKKEQFRIWLETYNKQYSTNITFKDRLLEPSLQSGWISGFADAEGCFYGRVKSCLTSKLKRAPPLTFQITPKEFYIIKILRDIFLNLSQPSASTCEDKYVIGHNEIIKDLTLKNINYDKSWNGWSFHCSSFTKLKVIRNYFSRYKLKTKKSLALKKWCKIHDLVLNKKHLTLEGLNKIDLLSKDINKFIR
;
A
#
# COMPACT_ATOMS: atom_id res chain seq x y z
N MET A 1 26.18 -2.18 7.88
CA MET A 1 25.28 -1.62 8.91
C MET A 1 24.51 -0.37 8.49
N THR A 2 25.08 0.47 7.63
CA THR A 2 24.47 1.72 7.15
C THR A 2 23.13 1.56 6.44
N ILE A 3 22.86 0.40 5.82
CA ILE A 3 21.62 0.14 5.10
C ILE A 3 20.40 0.09 6.05
N PHE A 4 20.54 -0.44 7.27
CA PHE A 4 19.42 -0.60 8.21
C PHE A 4 19.38 0.48 9.28
N ASN A 5 20.53 0.84 9.86
CA ASN A 5 20.61 1.71 11.03
C ASN A 5 20.12 3.13 10.71
N GLY A 6 18.92 3.47 11.20
CA GLY A 6 18.24 4.75 10.92
C GLY A 6 17.50 4.82 9.58
N ASN A 7 17.28 3.68 8.91
CA ASN A 7 16.57 3.56 7.62
C ASN A 7 15.35 2.61 7.68
N ILE A 8 14.91 2.21 8.89
CA ILE A 8 13.77 1.33 9.10
C ILE A 8 12.52 2.18 9.39
N SER A 9 11.39 1.84 8.76
CA SER A 9 10.10 2.55 8.96
C SER A 9 9.11 1.79 9.86
N SER A 10 9.41 0.53 10.17
CA SER A 10 8.61 -0.33 11.06
C SER A 10 9.14 -0.23 12.49
N ILE A 11 8.26 0.03 13.46
CA ILE A 11 8.63 0.12 14.88
C ILE A 11 9.14 -1.24 15.35
N TYR A 12 8.39 -2.30 15.01
CA TYR A 12 8.76 -3.66 15.38
C TYR A 12 10.13 -4.07 14.80
N LYS A 13 10.37 -3.84 13.51
CA LYS A 13 11.66 -4.17 12.88
C LYS A 13 12.81 -3.31 13.39
N LYS A 14 12.56 -2.06 13.76
CA LYS A 14 13.56 -1.17 14.38
C LYS A 14 14.04 -1.76 15.70
N GLU A 15 13.11 -2.22 16.52
CA GLU A 15 13.43 -2.82 17.82
C GLU A 15 14.18 -4.16 17.68
N GLN A 16 13.76 -5.01 16.75
CA GLN A 16 14.49 -6.24 16.42
C GLN A 16 15.92 -5.93 15.95
N PHE A 17 16.10 -4.89 15.13
CA PHE A 17 17.42 -4.45 14.69
C PHE A 17 18.26 -3.89 15.85
N ARG A 18 17.66 -3.17 16.81
CA ARG A 18 18.36 -2.68 18.01
C ARG A 18 18.96 -3.83 18.81
N ILE A 19 18.16 -4.84 19.15
CA ILE A 19 18.60 -6.04 19.89
C ILE A 19 19.69 -6.79 19.12
N TRP A 20 19.50 -6.94 17.81
CA TRP A 20 20.50 -7.56 16.95
C TRP A 20 21.82 -6.78 16.94
N LEU A 21 21.77 -5.44 16.88
CA LEU A 21 22.96 -4.59 16.84
C LEU A 21 23.75 -4.64 18.15
N GLU A 22 23.05 -4.71 19.29
CA GLU A 22 23.67 -4.90 20.61
C GLU A 22 24.41 -6.24 20.69
N THR A 23 23.76 -7.30 20.22
CA THR A 23 24.36 -8.64 20.16
C THR A 23 25.57 -8.66 19.23
N TYR A 24 25.46 -8.04 18.05
CA TYR A 24 26.54 -7.92 17.08
C TYR A 24 27.75 -7.16 17.66
N ASN A 25 27.50 -6.02 18.32
CA ASN A 25 28.55 -5.23 18.98
C ASN A 25 29.28 -6.05 20.05
N LYS A 26 28.56 -6.82 20.87
CA LYS A 26 29.15 -7.70 21.87
C LYS A 26 29.97 -8.83 21.25
N GLN A 27 29.44 -9.51 20.22
CA GLN A 27 30.07 -10.67 19.60
C GLN A 27 31.37 -10.31 18.87
N TYR A 28 31.40 -9.17 18.18
CA TYR A 28 32.52 -8.77 17.34
C TYR A 28 33.35 -7.62 17.93
N SER A 29 33.12 -7.28 19.20
CA SER A 29 33.80 -6.18 19.90
C SER A 29 33.75 -4.85 19.14
N THR A 30 32.62 -4.57 18.48
CA THR A 30 32.39 -3.29 17.77
C THR A 30 31.58 -2.33 18.64
N ASN A 31 31.64 -1.03 18.33
CA ASN A 31 30.89 0.01 19.04
C ASN A 31 30.04 0.86 18.09
N ILE A 32 29.16 0.22 17.33
CA ILE A 32 28.27 0.91 16.39
C ILE A 32 27.10 1.51 17.15
N THR A 33 26.97 2.84 17.13
CA THR A 33 25.85 3.56 17.76
C THR A 33 24.53 3.32 17.03
N PHE A 34 23.50 2.92 17.78
CA PHE A 34 22.14 2.79 17.27
C PHE A 34 21.51 4.16 16.97
N LYS A 35 20.89 4.32 15.80
CA LYS A 35 20.17 5.53 15.40
C LYS A 35 18.68 5.34 15.67
N ASP A 36 18.22 5.84 16.81
CA ASP A 36 16.81 5.74 17.21
C ASP A 36 15.91 6.72 16.44
N ARG A 37 15.63 6.39 15.18
CA ARG A 37 14.69 7.12 14.34
C ARG A 37 13.99 6.17 13.38
N LEU A 38 12.77 6.53 13.01
CA LEU A 38 12.07 5.87 11.90
C LEU A 38 12.34 6.63 10.61
N LEU A 39 12.55 5.89 9.53
CA LEU A 39 12.57 6.47 8.20
C LEU A 39 11.15 6.75 7.74
N GLU A 40 10.85 7.99 7.39
CA GLU A 40 9.57 8.34 6.77
C GLU A 40 9.60 8.01 5.27
N PRO A 41 8.66 7.17 4.77
CA PRO A 41 8.53 6.90 3.34
C PRO A 41 8.18 8.17 2.56
N SER A 42 8.55 8.22 1.28
CA SER A 42 8.21 9.35 0.42
C SER A 42 8.03 8.93 -1.04
N LEU A 43 7.32 9.74 -1.83
CA LEU A 43 7.20 9.54 -3.28
C LEU A 43 8.48 9.90 -4.05
N GLN A 44 9.47 10.45 -3.36
CA GLN A 44 10.78 10.86 -3.89
C GLN A 44 11.88 9.82 -3.61
N SER A 45 11.52 8.64 -3.08
CA SER A 45 12.46 7.55 -2.84
C SER A 45 11.91 6.20 -3.26
N GLY A 46 12.78 5.22 -3.45
CA GLY A 46 12.41 3.84 -3.80
C GLY A 46 11.87 3.00 -2.65
N TRP A 47 11.75 3.55 -1.43
CA TRP A 47 11.40 2.79 -0.24
C TRP A 47 10.02 2.11 -0.35
N ILE A 48 9.00 2.87 -0.80
CA ILE A 48 7.63 2.34 -0.97
C ILE A 48 7.61 1.24 -2.04
N SER A 49 8.48 1.31 -3.04
CA SER A 49 8.59 0.28 -4.07
C SER A 49 9.06 -1.06 -3.49
N GLY A 50 10.12 -1.04 -2.68
CA GLY A 50 10.58 -2.24 -1.97
C GLY A 50 9.54 -2.78 -0.99
N PHE A 51 8.84 -1.88 -0.28
CA PHE A 51 7.77 -2.27 0.63
C PHE A 51 6.57 -2.90 -0.10
N ALA A 52 6.16 -2.34 -1.25
CA ALA A 52 5.09 -2.89 -2.08
C ALA A 52 5.50 -4.20 -2.77
N ASP A 53 6.78 -4.40 -3.08
CA ASP A 53 7.29 -5.69 -3.54
C ASP A 53 7.09 -6.79 -2.49
N ALA A 54 7.13 -6.46 -1.19
CA ALA A 54 6.82 -7.39 -0.10
C ALA A 54 5.31 -7.48 0.17
N GLU A 55 4.66 -6.36 0.47
CA GLU A 55 3.31 -6.31 1.07
C GLU A 55 2.22 -5.79 0.12
N GLY A 56 2.60 -5.34 -1.08
CA GLY A 56 1.69 -4.75 -2.06
C GLY A 56 0.96 -5.79 -2.91
N CYS A 57 -0.27 -5.43 -3.29
CA CYS A 57 -1.15 -6.20 -4.15
C CYS A 57 -1.82 -5.29 -5.19
N PHE A 58 -1.87 -5.75 -6.43
CA PHE A 58 -2.62 -5.15 -7.52
C PHE A 58 -3.80 -6.05 -7.85
N TYR A 59 -5.02 -5.53 -7.78
CA TYR A 59 -6.20 -6.30 -8.17
C TYR A 59 -7.12 -5.45 -9.04
N GLY A 60 -7.84 -6.12 -9.91
CA GLY A 60 -9.00 -5.51 -10.56
C GLY A 60 -9.76 -6.59 -11.28
N ARG A 61 -10.94 -6.96 -10.77
CA ARG A 61 -11.80 -8.02 -11.31
C ARG A 61 -13.12 -7.37 -11.66
N VAL A 62 -13.65 -7.65 -12.85
CA VAL A 62 -14.99 -7.19 -13.23
C VAL A 62 -16.01 -7.80 -12.26
N LYS A 63 -16.87 -6.96 -11.68
CA LYS A 63 -17.92 -7.36 -10.75
C LYS A 63 -19.28 -6.88 -11.25
N SER A 64 -20.34 -7.51 -10.77
CA SER A 64 -21.71 -7.01 -10.96
C SER A 64 -21.85 -5.61 -10.36
N CYS A 65 -22.55 -4.71 -11.06
CA CYS A 65 -22.79 -3.34 -10.63
C CYS A 65 -24.15 -2.89 -11.19
N LEU A 66 -25.21 -3.00 -10.38
CA LEU A 66 -26.58 -2.75 -10.81
C LEU A 66 -26.83 -1.31 -11.29
N THR A 67 -26.07 -0.35 -10.75
CA THR A 67 -26.16 1.07 -11.09
C THR A 67 -25.46 1.41 -12.42
N SER A 68 -24.63 0.51 -12.95
CA SER A 68 -24.00 0.69 -14.26
C SER A 68 -24.94 0.27 -15.40
N LYS A 69 -24.85 0.96 -16.56
CA LYS A 69 -25.63 0.63 -17.77
C LYS A 69 -25.46 -0.82 -18.21
N LEU A 70 -24.23 -1.35 -18.12
CA LEU A 70 -23.89 -2.71 -18.53
C LEU A 70 -24.01 -3.74 -17.39
N LYS A 71 -24.56 -3.34 -16.24
CA LYS A 71 -24.70 -4.16 -15.02
C LYS A 71 -23.38 -4.78 -14.51
N ARG A 72 -22.24 -4.25 -14.96
CA ARG A 72 -20.88 -4.69 -14.69
C ARG A 72 -19.95 -3.49 -14.57
N ALA A 73 -19.00 -3.54 -13.63
CA ALA A 73 -17.96 -2.53 -13.48
C ALA A 73 -16.61 -3.18 -13.20
N PRO A 74 -15.49 -2.62 -13.67
CA PRO A 74 -14.15 -3.07 -13.32
C PRO A 74 -13.56 -2.24 -12.17
N PRO A 75 -13.80 -2.58 -10.89
CA PRO A 75 -13.04 -1.99 -9.81
C PRO A 75 -11.58 -2.34 -10.01
N LEU A 76 -10.74 -1.32 -10.06
CA LEU A 76 -9.30 -1.44 -10.12
C LEU A 76 -8.74 -0.88 -8.82
N THR A 77 -7.83 -1.61 -8.17
CA THR A 77 -7.37 -1.26 -6.84
C THR A 77 -5.90 -1.62 -6.63
N PHE A 78 -5.23 -0.75 -5.89
CA PHE A 78 -3.95 -1.01 -5.27
C PHE A 78 -4.15 -1.18 -3.76
N GLN A 79 -3.51 -2.17 -3.17
CA GLN A 79 -3.63 -2.47 -1.74
C GLN A 79 -2.26 -2.80 -1.15
N ILE A 80 -2.03 -2.45 0.12
CA ILE A 80 -0.85 -2.84 0.91
C ILE A 80 -1.35 -3.40 2.24
N THR A 81 -0.81 -4.53 2.71
CA THR A 81 -1.34 -5.28 3.89
C THR A 81 -0.28 -5.63 4.96
N PRO A 82 0.28 -4.67 5.71
CA PRO A 82 1.23 -4.96 6.78
C PRO A 82 0.55 -5.09 8.15
N LYS A 83 1.31 -5.52 9.16
CA LYS A 83 0.83 -5.68 10.54
C LYS A 83 0.72 -4.38 11.34
N GLU A 84 1.41 -3.32 10.94
CA GLU A 84 1.51 -2.07 11.72
C GLU A 84 0.61 -0.97 11.15
N PHE A 85 -0.18 -0.33 12.02
CA PHE A 85 -1.07 0.76 11.64
C PHE A 85 -0.31 2.02 11.20
N TYR A 86 0.74 2.38 11.94
CA TYR A 86 1.53 3.60 11.70
C TYR A 86 2.01 3.72 10.25
N ILE A 87 2.60 2.66 9.70
CA ILE A 87 3.10 2.66 8.32
C ILE A 87 1.95 2.76 7.30
N ILE A 88 0.79 2.16 7.60
CA ILE A 88 -0.39 2.23 6.74
C ILE A 88 -1.00 3.63 6.70
N LYS A 89 -1.06 4.30 7.86
CA LYS A 89 -1.48 5.70 7.98
C LYS A 89 -0.62 6.59 7.07
N ILE A 90 0.69 6.50 7.20
CA ILE A 90 1.65 7.29 6.41
C ILE A 90 1.49 7.01 4.90
N LEU A 91 1.47 5.74 4.50
CA LEU A 91 1.37 5.39 3.08
C LEU A 91 0.06 5.87 2.46
N ARG A 92 -1.06 5.79 3.19
CA ARG A 92 -2.34 6.36 2.76
C ARG A 92 -2.21 7.87 2.55
N ASP A 93 -1.68 8.60 3.52
CA ASP A 93 -1.60 10.08 3.46
C ASP A 93 -0.75 10.54 2.28
N ILE A 94 0.40 9.88 2.08
CA ILE A 94 1.29 10.11 0.93
C ILE A 94 0.56 9.89 -0.40
N PHE A 95 -0.09 8.73 -0.59
CA PHE A 95 -0.72 8.40 -1.88
C PHE A 95 -2.00 9.18 -2.15
N LEU A 96 -2.74 9.56 -1.10
CA LEU A 96 -3.96 10.33 -1.24
C LEU A 96 -3.69 11.84 -1.25
N ASN A 97 -2.44 12.28 -1.05
CA ASN A 97 -2.04 13.68 -0.89
C ASN A 97 -2.91 14.39 0.14
N LEU A 98 -3.10 13.73 1.29
CA LEU A 98 -3.76 14.34 2.43
C LEU A 98 -2.72 15.22 3.12
N SER A 99 -3.04 16.50 3.29
CA SER A 99 -2.24 17.39 4.13
C SER A 99 -2.10 16.71 5.50
N GLN A 100 -0.88 16.53 5.97
CA GLN A 100 -0.66 16.10 7.35
C GLN A 100 -1.42 17.08 8.24
N PRO A 101 -2.27 16.63 9.17
CA PRO A 101 -2.73 17.51 10.23
C PRO A 101 -1.48 18.12 10.86
N SER A 102 -1.43 19.44 10.97
CA SER A 102 -0.39 20.14 11.71
C SER A 102 -0.21 19.43 13.04
N ALA A 103 1.04 19.06 13.36
CA ALA A 103 1.39 18.32 14.57
C ALA A 103 1.07 19.12 15.84
N SER A 104 -0.21 19.13 16.22
CA SER A 104 -0.71 19.62 17.50
C SER A 104 -2.16 19.17 17.63
N THR A 105 -2.41 18.34 18.66
CA THR A 105 -3.68 17.69 19.03
C THR A 105 -4.08 16.55 18.10
N CYS A 106 -4.29 15.31 18.53
CA CYS A 106 -4.61 14.76 19.85
C CYS A 106 -4.15 13.29 19.85
N GLU A 107 -4.05 12.71 21.04
CA GLU A 107 -3.86 11.27 21.24
C GLU A 107 -4.83 10.48 20.34
N ASP A 108 -4.31 9.80 19.32
CA ASP A 108 -5.06 8.83 18.53
C ASP A 108 -5.42 7.66 19.47
N LYS A 109 -6.49 7.82 20.26
CA LYS A 109 -7.00 6.76 21.14
C LYS A 109 -7.60 5.65 20.26
N TYR A 110 -6.80 4.61 20.04
CA TYR A 110 -7.27 3.36 19.47
C TYR A 110 -8.00 2.54 20.55
N VAL A 111 -9.33 2.60 20.56
CA VAL A 111 -10.17 1.78 21.45
C VAL A 111 -10.64 0.54 20.68
N ILE A 112 -10.14 -0.64 21.08
CA ILE A 112 -10.75 -1.92 20.71
C ILE A 112 -11.85 -2.21 21.73
N GLY A 113 -13.11 -1.99 21.37
CA GLY A 113 -14.23 -2.41 22.21
C GLY A 113 -15.47 -1.53 22.08
N HIS A 114 -16.55 -2.15 21.60
CA HIS A 114 -17.96 -1.76 21.68
C HIS A 114 -18.43 -0.42 21.07
N ASN A 115 -19.03 -0.56 19.88
CA ASN A 115 -20.29 0.05 19.45
C ASN A 115 -20.45 1.58 19.46
N GLU A 116 -19.55 2.32 18.81
CA GLU A 116 -19.93 3.56 18.14
C GLU A 116 -19.35 3.60 16.72
N ILE A 117 -20.22 3.64 15.71
CA ILE A 117 -19.81 3.88 14.32
C ILE A 117 -19.52 5.37 14.17
N ILE A 118 -18.38 5.80 14.68
CA ILE A 118 -17.77 7.04 14.23
C ILE A 118 -17.24 6.74 12.83
N LYS A 119 -17.72 7.46 11.81
CA LYS A 119 -17.05 7.54 10.50
C LYS A 119 -15.71 8.25 10.72
N ASP A 120 -14.78 7.52 11.30
CA ASP A 120 -13.47 8.04 11.63
C ASP A 120 -12.76 8.37 10.30
N LEU A 121 -12.62 9.67 10.04
CA LEU A 121 -11.90 10.17 8.87
C LEU A 121 -10.46 9.63 8.87
N THR A 122 -9.91 9.28 10.03
CA THR A 122 -8.59 8.65 10.18
C THR A 122 -8.55 7.19 9.73
N LEU A 123 -9.68 6.54 9.47
CA LEU A 123 -9.75 5.17 8.94
C LEU A 123 -10.20 5.11 7.48
N LYS A 124 -10.46 6.25 6.83
CA LYS A 124 -10.79 6.26 5.41
C LYS A 124 -9.68 5.58 4.60
N ASN A 125 -10.06 4.65 3.72
CA ASN A 125 -9.14 3.83 2.91
C ASN A 125 -8.24 2.88 3.73
N ILE A 126 -8.47 2.72 5.04
CA ILE A 126 -7.77 1.78 5.91
C ILE A 126 -8.77 0.78 6.49
N ASN A 127 -8.43 -0.51 6.49
CA ASN A 127 -9.21 -1.52 7.20
C ASN A 127 -8.30 -2.35 8.10
N TYR A 128 -8.82 -2.76 9.25
CA TYR A 128 -8.22 -3.78 10.10
C TYR A 128 -8.89 -5.13 9.84
N ASP A 129 -8.09 -6.18 9.70
CA ASP A 129 -8.52 -7.55 9.50
C ASP A 129 -8.14 -8.40 10.72
N LYS A 130 -9.18 -8.84 11.44
CA LYS A 130 -9.04 -9.65 12.67
C LYS A 130 -8.49 -11.04 12.40
N SER A 131 -8.69 -11.60 11.20
CA SER A 131 -8.35 -13.00 10.91
C SER A 131 -6.85 -13.28 10.93
N TRP A 132 -6.03 -12.28 10.57
CA TRP A 132 -4.57 -12.36 10.60
C TRP A 132 -3.92 -11.24 11.42
N ASN A 133 -4.73 -10.47 12.14
CA ASN A 133 -4.33 -9.34 12.99
C ASN A 133 -3.43 -8.34 12.25
N GLY A 134 -3.99 -7.66 11.26
CA GLY A 134 -3.25 -6.61 10.59
C GLY A 134 -4.09 -5.64 9.78
N TRP A 135 -3.39 -4.73 9.11
CA TRP A 135 -3.97 -3.53 8.54
C TRP A 135 -3.85 -3.53 7.04
N SER A 136 -4.73 -2.80 6.37
CA SER A 136 -4.68 -2.64 4.93
C SER A 136 -4.97 -1.22 4.51
N PHE A 137 -4.13 -0.65 3.64
CA PHE A 137 -4.47 0.53 2.86
C PHE A 137 -4.99 0.07 1.50
N HIS A 138 -6.11 0.64 1.03
CA HIS A 138 -6.65 0.36 -0.30
C HIS A 138 -6.99 1.64 -1.05
N CYS A 139 -6.65 1.71 -2.34
CA CYS A 139 -6.97 2.83 -3.22
C CYS A 139 -7.64 2.34 -4.50
N SER A 140 -8.87 2.78 -4.77
CA SER A 140 -9.65 2.39 -5.96
C SER A 140 -10.12 3.56 -6.83
N SER A 141 -9.86 4.80 -6.41
CA SER A 141 -10.23 5.99 -7.20
C SER A 141 -9.35 6.09 -8.44
N PHE A 142 -9.94 6.06 -9.64
CA PHE A 142 -9.19 6.09 -10.90
C PHE A 142 -8.24 7.29 -11.01
N THR A 143 -8.60 8.44 -10.43
CA THR A 143 -7.74 9.63 -10.36
C THR A 143 -6.55 9.40 -9.44
N LYS A 144 -6.77 8.88 -8.23
CA LYS A 144 -5.70 8.62 -7.24
C LYS A 144 -4.77 7.48 -7.68
N LEU A 145 -5.29 6.50 -8.42
CA LEU A 145 -4.49 5.43 -9.04
C LEU A 145 -3.42 5.97 -10.01
N LYS A 146 -3.63 7.15 -10.61
CA LYS A 146 -2.62 7.82 -11.45
C LYS A 146 -1.36 8.18 -10.64
N VAL A 147 -1.52 8.60 -9.38
CA VAL A 147 -0.41 8.90 -8.47
C VAL A 147 0.42 7.64 -8.20
N ILE A 148 -0.26 6.54 -7.89
CA ILE A 148 0.37 5.24 -7.63
C ILE A 148 1.13 4.74 -8.87
N ARG A 149 0.51 4.80 -10.05
CA ARG A 149 1.17 4.44 -11.32
C ARG A 149 2.42 5.28 -11.58
N ASN A 150 2.32 6.60 -11.39
CA ASN A 150 3.43 7.53 -11.61
C ASN A 150 4.58 7.32 -10.61
N TYR A 151 4.27 6.84 -9.41
CA TYR A 151 5.31 6.43 -8.47
C TYR A 151 6.07 5.21 -8.99
N PHE A 152 5.36 4.14 -9.36
CA PHE A 152 6.01 2.90 -9.80
C PHE A 152 6.64 2.97 -11.21
N SER A 153 6.28 3.98 -12.03
CA SER A 153 7.01 4.25 -13.28
C SER A 153 8.42 4.79 -13.02
N ARG A 154 8.60 5.55 -11.94
CA ARG A 154 9.90 6.08 -11.48
C ARG A 154 10.66 5.05 -10.65
N TYR A 155 9.98 4.40 -9.71
CA TYR A 155 10.55 3.41 -8.79
C TYR A 155 9.98 2.02 -9.08
N LYS A 156 10.64 1.32 -10.01
CA LYS A 156 10.18 0.02 -10.51
C LYS A 156 10.20 -1.06 -9.43
N LEU A 157 9.11 -1.81 -9.34
CA LEU A 157 9.06 -3.10 -8.64
C LEU A 157 10.08 -4.07 -9.25
N LYS A 158 10.71 -4.87 -8.40
CA LYS A 158 11.78 -5.81 -8.75
C LYS A 158 11.30 -7.26 -8.80
N THR A 159 10.18 -7.58 -8.15
CA THR A 159 9.62 -8.94 -8.14
C THR A 159 8.72 -9.20 -9.36
N LYS A 160 8.16 -10.43 -9.44
CA LYS A 160 7.11 -10.78 -10.41
C LYS A 160 5.86 -9.86 -10.30
N LYS A 161 5.69 -9.11 -9.20
CA LYS A 161 4.63 -8.08 -9.06
C LYS A 161 4.75 -6.96 -10.10
N SER A 162 5.92 -6.73 -10.68
CA SER A 162 6.10 -5.82 -11.82
C SER A 162 5.25 -6.22 -13.04
N LEU A 163 5.06 -7.52 -13.29
CA LEU A 163 4.21 -8.04 -14.37
C LEU A 163 2.73 -7.79 -14.06
N ALA A 164 2.32 -7.95 -12.81
CA ALA A 164 0.97 -7.65 -12.35
C ALA A 164 0.66 -6.16 -12.49
N LEU A 165 1.57 -5.28 -12.04
CA LEU A 165 1.48 -3.84 -12.24
C LEU A 165 1.35 -3.48 -13.73
N LYS A 166 2.13 -4.11 -14.62
CA LYS A 166 2.05 -3.85 -16.06
C LYS A 166 0.66 -4.16 -16.62
N LYS A 167 0.06 -5.29 -16.25
CA LYS A 167 -1.31 -5.66 -16.67
C LYS A 167 -2.36 -4.73 -16.06
N TRP A 168 -2.20 -4.42 -14.78
CA TRP A 168 -3.05 -3.50 -14.04
C TRP A 168 -3.05 -2.10 -14.67
N CYS A 169 -1.89 -1.57 -15.08
CA CYS A 169 -1.78 -0.30 -15.81
C CYS A 169 -2.53 -0.33 -17.16
N LYS A 170 -2.49 -1.45 -17.90
CA LYS A 170 -3.26 -1.57 -19.15
C LYS A 170 -4.77 -1.50 -18.91
N ILE A 171 -5.26 -2.10 -17.83
CA ILE A 171 -6.68 -1.99 -17.45
C ILE A 171 -7.00 -0.54 -17.05
N HIS A 172 -6.11 0.12 -16.30
CA HIS A 172 -6.26 1.52 -15.94
C HIS A 172 -6.36 2.42 -17.18
N ASP A 173 -5.54 2.18 -18.21
CA ASP A 173 -5.61 2.91 -19.48
C ASP A 173 -6.99 2.76 -20.17
N LEU A 174 -7.56 1.55 -20.20
CA LEU A 174 -8.91 1.32 -20.74
C LEU A 174 -9.98 2.06 -19.94
N VAL A 175 -9.81 2.14 -18.62
CA VAL A 175 -10.72 2.87 -17.74
C VAL A 175 -10.62 4.38 -17.97
N LEU A 176 -9.41 4.94 -18.01
CA LEU A 176 -9.16 6.37 -18.24
C LEU A 176 -9.72 6.84 -19.60
N ASN A 177 -9.61 5.99 -20.63
CA ASN A 177 -10.17 6.25 -21.96
C ASN A 177 -11.67 5.93 -22.08
N LYS A 178 -12.37 5.72 -20.97
CA LYS A 178 -13.81 5.39 -20.89
C LYS A 178 -14.23 4.14 -21.70
N LYS A 179 -13.29 3.30 -22.13
CA LYS A 179 -13.58 2.09 -22.93
C LYS A 179 -14.37 1.05 -22.12
N HIS A 180 -14.21 1.05 -20.80
CA HIS A 180 -14.99 0.24 -19.86
C HIS A 180 -16.51 0.53 -19.87
N LEU A 181 -16.98 1.57 -20.56
CA LEU A 181 -18.41 1.85 -20.74
C LEU A 181 -19.03 1.10 -21.94
N THR A 182 -18.20 0.36 -22.69
CA THR A 182 -18.62 -0.47 -23.83
C THR A 182 -18.52 -1.95 -23.47
N LEU A 183 -19.36 -2.79 -24.11
CA LEU A 183 -19.32 -4.24 -23.90
C LEU A 183 -17.97 -4.84 -24.31
N GLU A 184 -17.45 -4.43 -25.47
CA GLU A 184 -16.15 -4.85 -25.98
C GLU A 184 -15.02 -4.50 -24.99
N GLY A 185 -14.98 -3.25 -24.53
CA GLY A 185 -13.98 -2.79 -23.57
C GLY A 185 -14.07 -3.50 -22.22
N LEU A 186 -15.28 -3.79 -21.72
CA LEU A 186 -15.46 -4.59 -20.50
C LEU A 186 -15.00 -6.03 -20.68
N ASN A 187 -15.31 -6.68 -21.80
CA ASN A 187 -14.87 -8.04 -22.07
C ASN A 187 -13.35 -8.12 -22.17
N LYS A 188 -12.71 -7.11 -22.79
CA LYS A 188 -11.25 -6.97 -22.81
C LYS A 188 -10.66 -6.83 -21.41
N ILE A 189 -11.27 -6.01 -20.55
CA ILE A 189 -10.85 -5.86 -19.15
C ILE A 189 -11.04 -7.17 -18.36
N ASP A 190 -12.15 -7.88 -18.57
CA ASP A 190 -12.43 -9.16 -17.92
C ASP A 190 -11.34 -10.20 -18.23
N LEU A 191 -10.94 -10.32 -19.49
CA LEU A 191 -9.86 -11.21 -19.91
C LEU A 191 -8.52 -10.81 -19.26
N LEU A 192 -8.16 -9.53 -19.31
CA LEU A 192 -6.93 -9.03 -18.69
C LEU A 192 -6.92 -9.23 -17.16
N SER A 193 -8.08 -9.09 -16.51
CA SER A 193 -8.21 -9.20 -15.05
C SER A 193 -7.88 -10.58 -14.50
N LYS A 194 -8.24 -11.63 -15.24
CA LYS A 194 -7.98 -13.03 -14.87
C LYS A 194 -6.49 -13.33 -14.76
N ASP A 195 -5.67 -12.57 -15.48
CA ASP A 195 -4.25 -12.79 -15.61
C ASP A 195 -3.37 -11.87 -14.74
N ILE A 196 -3.93 -10.89 -14.01
CA ILE A 196 -3.14 -9.91 -13.23
C ILE A 196 -2.19 -10.63 -12.27
N ASN A 197 -2.71 -11.57 -11.47
CA ASN A 197 -1.96 -12.26 -10.41
C ASN A 197 -1.59 -13.71 -10.75
N LYS A 198 -1.79 -14.15 -12.00
CA LYS A 198 -1.57 -15.53 -12.45
C LYS A 198 -0.14 -16.05 -12.20
N PHE A 199 0.84 -15.15 -12.13
CA PHE A 199 2.26 -15.48 -11.98
C PHE A 199 2.86 -15.02 -10.64
N ILE A 200 2.04 -14.63 -9.66
CA ILE A 200 2.52 -14.18 -8.35
C ILE A 200 2.79 -15.37 -7.40
N ARG A 201 2.43 -16.59 -7.79
CA ARG A 201 2.81 -17.82 -7.06
C ARG A 201 4.23 -18.28 -7.40
#